data_AF-A0A2N9N8S0-F1
#
_entry.id   AF-A0A2N9N8S0-F1
#
_cell.length_a   1.000
_cell.length_b   1.000
_cell.length_c   1.000
_cell.angle_alpha   90.00
_cell.angle_beta   90.00
_cell.angle_gamma   90.00
#
_symmetry.space_group_name_H-M   'P 1'
#
loop_
_entity.id
_entity.type
_entity.pdbx_description
1 polymer ?
#
loop_
_entity_poly.entity_id
_entity_poly.type
_entity_poly.pdbx_seq_one_letter_code
_entity_poly.pdbx_strand_id
1 'polypeptide(L)' 'MAKVFTITVPPDMSRKRRERTTDPRYVDGQKMLVEAMKYLAKADPVTNREAIELLSEHVRTRFRMTDSPLS' A
#
# COMPACT_ATOMS: atom_id res chain seq x y z
N MET A 1 -9.00 -32.58 35.56
CA MET A 1 -9.30 -32.14 34.18
C MET A 1 -9.51 -30.64 34.19
N ALA A 2 -8.68 -29.85 33.48
CA ALA A 2 -8.81 -28.40 33.44
C ALA A 2 -9.71 -27.98 32.27
N LYS A 3 -10.73 -27.16 32.55
CA LYS A 3 -11.67 -26.65 31.54
C LYS A 3 -11.08 -25.37 30.94
N VAL A 4 -10.60 -25.45 29.71
CA VAL A 4 -10.09 -24.30 28.95
C VAL A 4 -11.31 -23.50 28.46
N PHE A 5 -11.47 -22.29 28.98
CA PHE A 5 -12.45 -21.33 28.47
C PHE A 5 -11.76 -20.37 27.51
N THR A 6 -12.13 -20.41 26.24
CA THR A 6 -11.72 -19.40 25.24
C THR A 6 -12.67 -18.22 25.32
N ILE A 7 -12.20 -17.10 25.86
CA ILE A 7 -12.93 -15.84 25.79
C ILE A 7 -12.67 -15.25 24.41
N THR A 8 -13.69 -15.23 23.54
CA THR A 8 -13.63 -14.54 22.26
C THR A 8 -13.66 -13.03 22.53
N VAL A 9 -12.48 -12.41 22.62
CA VAL A 9 -12.37 -10.95 22.65
C VAL A 9 -12.71 -10.45 21.25
N PRO A 10 -13.79 -9.67 21.06
CA PRO A 10 -14.06 -9.07 19.77
C PRO A 10 -12.88 -8.17 19.39
N PRO A 11 -12.43 -8.22 18.12
CA PRO A 11 -11.30 -7.41 17.70
C PRO A 11 -11.62 -5.93 17.96
N ASP A 12 -10.67 -5.23 18.55
CA ASP A 12 -10.78 -3.79 18.78
C ASP A 12 -10.77 -3.04 17.44
N MET A 13 -11.97 -2.78 16.92
CA MET A 13 -12.19 -2.02 15.68
C MET A 13 -11.82 -0.54 15.82
N SER A 14 -11.44 -0.09 17.03
CA SER A 14 -10.91 1.27 17.25
C SER A 14 -9.47 1.43 16.76
N ARG A 15 -8.79 0.35 16.32
CA ARG A 15 -7.50 0.42 15.62
C ARG A 15 -7.67 1.09 14.25
N LYS A 16 -7.76 2.42 14.32
CA LYS A 16 -7.56 3.39 13.26
C LYS A 16 -8.17 2.94 11.93
N ARG A 17 -9.42 3.36 11.69
CA ARG A 17 -9.71 4.03 10.42
C ARG A 17 -8.65 5.11 10.27
N ARG A 18 -7.52 4.77 9.64
CA ARG A 18 -6.54 5.77 9.19
C ARG A 18 -7.35 6.63 8.24
N GLU A 19 -7.75 7.81 8.70
CA GLU A 19 -8.39 8.79 7.84
C GLU A 19 -7.51 8.93 6.62
N ARG A 20 -8.12 8.66 5.46
CA ARG A 20 -7.46 8.86 4.19
C ARG A 20 -7.26 10.34 4.07
N THR A 21 -6.04 10.80 4.34
CA THR A 21 -5.69 12.16 4.00
C THR A 21 -5.73 12.24 2.47
N THR A 22 -6.74 12.89 1.91
CA THR A 22 -6.77 13.32 0.51
C THR A 22 -5.82 14.51 0.33
N ASP A 23 -4.60 14.39 0.86
CA ASP A 23 -3.59 15.43 0.74
C ASP A 23 -3.23 15.50 -0.75
N PRO A 24 -3.39 16.63 -1.43
CA PRO A 24 -2.95 16.79 -2.82
C PRO A 24 -1.49 16.36 -3.01
N ARG A 25 -0.64 16.56 -1.99
CA ARG A 25 0.78 16.14 -2.00
C ARG A 25 0.95 14.63 -2.12
N TYR A 26 -0.01 13.86 -1.63
CA TYR A 26 -0.02 12.41 -1.71
C TYR A 26 -0.36 11.93 -3.14
N VAL A 27 -1.22 12.64 -3.86
CA VAL A 27 -1.55 12.36 -5.27
C VAL A 27 -0.40 12.77 -6.18
N ASP A 28 0.22 13.92 -5.93
CA ASP A 28 1.35 14.39 -6.73
C ASP A 28 2.59 13.50 -6.53
N GLY A 29 2.83 13.02 -5.30
CA GLY A 29 3.86 12.03 -5.02
C GLY A 29 3.66 10.71 -5.77
N GLN A 30 2.41 10.24 -5.89
CA GLN A 30 2.10 9.05 -6.70
C GLN A 30 2.43 9.26 -8.18
N LYS A 31 1.98 10.38 -8.75
CA LYS A 31 2.23 10.71 -10.16
C LYS A 31 3.72 10.77 -10.45
N MET A 32 4.49 11.42 -9.59
CA MET A 32 5.94 11.53 -9.72
C MET A 32 6.63 10.16 -9.71
N LEU A 33 6.23 9.25 -8.80
CA LEU A 33 6.81 7.90 -8.74
C LEU A 33 6.45 7.06 -9.96
N VAL A 34 5.23 7.20 -10.50
CA VAL A 34 4.83 6.55 -11.74
C VAL A 34 5.64 7.06 -12.94
N GLU A 35 5.87 8.37 -13.02
CA GLU A 35 6.73 8.96 -14.05
C GLU A 35 8.17 8.48 -13.96
N ALA A 36 8.73 8.38 -12.74
CA ALA A 36 10.07 7.83 -12.51
C ALA A 36 10.18 6.38 -13.01
N MET A 37 9.20 5.52 -12.72
CA MET A 37 9.17 4.15 -13.23
C MET A 37 9.09 4.10 -14.77
N LYS A 38 8.28 4.98 -15.40
CA LYS A 38 8.22 5.10 -16.86
C LYS A 38 9.58 5.50 -17.46
N TYR A 39 10.27 6.43 -16.81
CA TYR A 39 11.60 6.85 -17.25
C TYR A 39 12.62 5.71 -17.17
N LEU A 40 12.65 4.97 -16.06
CA LEU A 40 13.51 3.80 -15.88
C LEU A 40 13.24 2.71 -16.92
N ALA A 41 11.97 2.44 -17.18
CA ALA A 41 11.57 1.45 -18.19
C ALA A 41 11.94 1.88 -19.62
N LYS A 42 11.89 3.19 -19.92
CA LYS A 42 12.30 3.74 -21.23
C LYS A 42 13.82 3.73 -21.40
N ALA A 43 14.57 3.95 -20.33
CA ALA A 43 16.03 3.98 -20.36
C ALA A 43 16.62 2.58 -20.58
N ASP A 44 16.27 1.62 -19.73
CA ASP A 44 16.63 0.21 -19.87
C ASP A 44 15.77 -0.64 -18.90
N PRO A 45 14.81 -1.43 -19.41
CA PRO A 45 13.93 -2.20 -18.54
C PRO A 45 14.60 -3.42 -17.90
N VAL A 46 15.69 -3.94 -18.47
CA VAL A 46 16.38 -5.13 -17.96
C VAL A 46 17.29 -4.72 -16.81
N THR A 47 18.11 -3.70 -17.04
CA THR A 47 19.05 -3.19 -16.03
C THR A 47 18.32 -2.52 -14.86
N ASN A 48 17.18 -1.84 -15.11
CA ASN A 48 16.45 -1.11 -14.07
C ASN A 48 15.32 -1.92 -13.41
N ARG A 49 15.23 -3.23 -13.66
CA ARG A 49 14.13 -4.06 -13.16
C ARG A 49 13.98 -3.99 -11.64
N GLU A 50 15.07 -4.14 -10.89
CA GLU A 50 15.05 -4.12 -9.43
C GLU A 50 14.60 -2.77 -8.87
N ALA A 51 15.03 -1.66 -9.51
CA ALA A 51 14.61 -0.32 -9.14
C ALA A 51 13.12 -0.10 -9.39
N ILE A 52 12.60 -0.57 -10.54
CA ILE A 52 11.17 -0.50 -10.86
C ILE A 52 10.37 -1.35 -9.88
N GLU A 53 10.86 -2.54 -9.53
CA GLU A 53 10.21 -3.44 -8.56
C GLU A 53 10.10 -2.79 -7.18
N LEU A 54 11.20 -2.25 -6.64
CA LEU A 54 11.22 -1.52 -5.38
C LEU A 54 10.23 -0.35 -5.35
N LEU A 55 10.21 0.46 -6.42
CA LEU A 55 9.27 1.59 -6.53
C LEU A 55 7.83 1.12 -6.63
N SER A 56 7.58 0.02 -7.36
CA SER A 56 6.24 -0.56 -7.49
C SER A 56 5.72 -1.11 -6.16
N GLU A 57 6.57 -1.73 -5.36
CA GLU A 57 6.24 -2.21 -4.01
C GLU A 57 5.95 -1.06 -3.07
N HIS A 58 6.80 -0.01 -3.08
CA HIS A 58 6.56 1.20 -2.31
C HIS A 58 5.21 1.80 -2.67
N VAL A 59 4.88 1.84 -3.97
CA VAL A 59 3.60 2.39 -4.42
C VAL A 59 2.42 1.54 -3.95
N ARG A 60 2.49 0.22 -4.12
CA ARG A 60 1.42 -0.72 -3.70
C ARG A 60 1.19 -0.76 -2.19
N THR A 61 2.25 -0.62 -1.39
CA THR A 61 2.17 -0.72 0.08
C THR A 61 1.79 0.61 0.74
N ARG A 62 2.29 1.73 0.22
CA ARG A 62 2.07 3.07 0.80
C ARG A 62 0.89 3.81 0.19
N PHE A 63 0.53 3.53 -1.06
CA PHE A 63 -0.57 4.18 -1.80
C PHE A 63 -1.81 3.32 -2.02
N ARG A 64 -1.99 2.24 -1.25
CA ARG A 64 -3.13 1.32 -1.37
C ARG A 64 -4.47 2.06 -1.16
N MET A 65 -5.06 2.56 -2.25
CA MET A 65 -6.51 2.72 -2.40
C MET A 65 -7.11 1.31 -2.24
N THR A 66 -7.93 1.14 -1.22
CA THR A 66 -8.77 -0.03 -0.93
C THR A 66 -9.37 -0.64 -2.19
N ASP A 67 -8.74 -1.70 -2.70
CA ASP A 67 -9.51 -2.81 -3.24
C ASP A 67 -10.07 -3.59 -2.05
N SER A 68 -11.19 -3.11 -1.53
CA SER A 68 -12.19 -3.99 -0.95
C SER A 68 -13.37 -3.91 -1.92
N PRO A 69 -13.60 -4.93 -2.76
CA PRO A 69 -14.81 -5.05 -3.56
C PRO A 69 -15.93 -5.55 -2.64
N LEU A 70 -16.28 -4.76 -1.62
CA LEU A 70 -17.42 -5.04 -0.77
C LEU A 70 -18.33 -3.83 -0.84
N SER A 71 -19.33 -3.98 -1.72
CA SER A 71 -20.61 -3.29 -1.73
C SER A 71 -21.23 -3.18 -0.33
#